data_AF-A0A3D1CZK4-F1
#
_entry.id   AF-A0A3D1CZK4-F1
#
_cell.length_a   1.000
_cell.length_b   1.000
_cell.length_c   1.000
_cell.angle_alpha   90.00
_cell.angle_beta   90.00
_cell.angle_gamma   90.00
#
_symmetry.space_group_name_H-M   'P 1'
#
loop_
_entity.id
_entity.type
_entity.pdbx_description
1 polymer ?
#
loop_
_entity_poly.entity_id
_entity_poly.type
_entity_poly.pdbx_seq_one_letter_code
_entity_poly.pdbx_strand_id
1 'polypeptide(L)' 'SEPKLKDDLDFILWQYTGKGHLNGINGFVDKSRFMGRHRLREIRFRHR' A
#
# COMPACT_ATOMS: atom_id res chain seq x y z
N SER A 1 -9.95 0.38 8.23
CA SER A 1 -9.26 -0.32 9.32
C SER A 1 -7.84 -0.65 8.86
N GLU A 2 -6.97 -1.03 9.79
CA GLU A 2 -5.59 -1.47 9.55
C GLU A 2 -5.42 -2.87 10.14
N PRO A 3 -4.54 -3.72 9.60
CA PRO A 3 -4.34 -5.07 10.13
C PRO A 3 -3.69 -4.99 11.52
N LYS A 4 -4.13 -5.88 12.42
CA LYS A 4 -3.45 -6.07 13.71
C LYS A 4 -2.31 -7.06 13.50
N LEU A 5 -1.09 -6.61 13.74
CA LEU A 5 0.08 -7.47 13.71
C LEU A 5 0.22 -8.21 15.04
N LYS A 6 0.97 -9.31 15.02
CA LYS A 6 1.25 -10.12 16.23
C LYS A 6 2.30 -9.45 17.13
N ASP A 7 2.95 -8.41 16.62
CA ASP A 7 4.11 -7.69 17.15
C ASP A 7 4.04 -6.19 16.79
N ASP A 8 5.00 -5.40 17.28
CA ASP A 8 5.16 -3.97 16.97
C ASP A 8 5.92 -3.75 15.64
N LEU A 9 5.79 -4.67 14.68
CA LEU A 9 6.47 -4.53 13.39
C LEU A 9 5.93 -3.35 12.61
N ASP A 10 6.83 -2.44 12.25
CA ASP A 10 6.54 -1.33 11.37
C ASP A 10 6.68 -1.77 9.91
N PHE A 11 5.74 -1.35 9.06
CA PHE A 11 5.73 -1.72 7.65
C PHE A 11 5.16 -0.58 6.82
N ILE A 12 5.72 -0.36 5.63
CA ILE A 12 5.50 0.87 4.87
C ILE A 12 4.13 0.89 4.16
N LEU A 13 3.70 -0.25 3.61
CA LEU A 13 2.49 -0.38 2.79
C LEU A 13 1.68 -1.62 3.15
N TRP A 14 0.36 -1.49 3.13
CA TRP A 14 -0.58 -2.59 3.24
C TRP A 14 -1.43 -2.75 1.98
N GLN A 15 -1.36 -3.91 1.34
CA GLN A 15 -2.23 -4.32 0.25
C GLN A 15 -3.54 -4.87 0.83
N TYR A 16 -4.64 -4.12 0.71
CA TYR A 16 -5.91 -4.47 1.37
C TYR A 16 -6.95 -5.08 0.42
N THR A 17 -6.75 -5.02 -0.90
CA THR A 17 -7.59 -5.77 -1.85
C THR A 17 -6.93 -5.92 -3.21
N GLY A 18 -6.91 -7.15 -3.74
CA GLY A 18 -6.54 -7.43 -5.13
C GLY A 18 -7.71 -7.46 -6.10
N LYS A 19 -8.90 -7.02 -5.68
CA LYS A 19 -10.12 -6.94 -6.51
C LYS A 19 -10.69 -5.52 -6.53
N GLY A 20 -9.83 -4.52 -6.38
CA GLY A 20 -10.24 -3.13 -6.46
C GLY A 20 -10.67 -2.74 -7.87
N HIS A 21 -11.55 -1.74 -7.95
CA HIS A 21 -11.88 -1.07 -9.21
C HIS A 21 -11.42 0.39 -9.15
N LEU A 22 -10.89 0.89 -10.28
CA LEU A 22 -10.49 2.28 -10.48
C LEU A 22 -10.98 2.73 -11.86
N ASN A 23 -11.68 3.87 -11.91
CA ASN A 23 -12.19 4.41 -13.17
C ASN A 23 -11.04 4.60 -14.17
N GLY A 24 -11.22 4.07 -15.39
CA GLY A 24 -10.21 4.13 -16.45
C GLY A 24 -9.21 2.96 -16.47
N ILE A 25 -9.29 2.00 -15.54
CA ILE A 25 -8.53 0.75 -15.61
C ILE A 25 -9.48 -0.42 -15.85
N ASN A 26 -9.23 -1.18 -16.92
CA ASN A 26 -9.94 -2.42 -17.20
C ASN A 26 -9.34 -3.55 -16.36
N GLY A 27 -10.17 -4.19 -15.53
CA GLY A 27 -9.78 -5.32 -14.69
C GLY A 27 -9.62 -4.98 -13.21
N PHE A 28 -9.14 -5.96 -12.44
CA PHE A 28 -8.91 -5.78 -11.01
C PHE A 28 -7.60 -5.04 -10.74
N VAL A 29 -7.66 -4.18 -9.73
CA VAL A 29 -6.55 -3.35 -9.29
C VAL A 29 -6.21 -3.68 -7.85
N ASP A 30 -4.91 -3.91 -7.62
CA ASP A 30 -4.36 -3.95 -6.28
C ASP A 30 -4.43 -2.56 -5.62
N LYS A 31 -5.18 -2.46 -4.52
CA LYS A 31 -5.20 -1.25 -3.69
C LYS A 31 -4.35 -1.42 -2.44
N SER A 32 -3.33 -0.57 -2.35
CA SER A 32 -2.45 -0.44 -1.19
C SER A 32 -2.69 0.86 -0.42
N ARG A 33 -2.31 0.89 0.86
CA ARG A 33 -2.34 2.08 1.73
C ARG A 33 -1.01 2.23 2.47
N PHE A 34 -0.50 3.45 2.59
CA PHE A 34 0.61 3.76 3.49
C PHE A 34 0.18 3.61 4.95
N MET A 35 1.02 2.95 5.73
CA MET A 35 0.77 2.73 7.14
C MET A 35 1.44 3.80 8.00
N GLY A 36 0.88 4.06 9.18
CA GLY A 36 1.48 5.00 10.13
C GLY A 36 1.77 6.37 9.52
N ARG A 37 3.04 6.79 9.58
CA ARG A 37 3.51 8.09 9.08
C ARG A 37 4.29 7.99 7.77
N HIS A 38 4.35 6.81 7.15
CA HIS A 38 5.11 6.59 5.93
C HIS A 38 4.56 7.36 4.74
N ARG A 39 5.44 7.76 3.83
CA ARG A 39 5.10 8.53 2.63
C ARG A 39 5.81 8.00 1.39
N LEU A 40 5.31 8.42 0.23
CA LEU A 40 5.82 8.04 -1.10
C LEU A 40 7.33 8.21 -1.30
N ARG A 41 7.95 9.19 -0.62
CA ARG A 41 9.41 9.44 -0.71
C ARG A 41 10.24 8.21 -0.30
N GLU A 42 9.74 7.39 0.61
CA GLU A 42 10.48 6.26 1.19
C GLU A 42 10.62 5.09 0.22
N ILE A 43 9.69 4.95 -0.73
CA ILE A 43 9.71 3.89 -1.75
C ILE A 43 10.11 4.41 -3.13
N ARG A 44 10.50 5.69 -3.22
CA ARG A 44 10.89 6.29 -4.49
C ARG A 44 12.21 5.69 -4.95
N PHE A 45 12.15 4.87 -5.99
CA PHE A 45 13.35 4.41 -6.67
C PHE A 45 14.08 5.62 -7.30
N ARG A 46 15.37 5.80 -6.99
CA ARG A 46 16.20 6.85 -7.59
C ARG A 46 17.06 6.21 -8.69
N HIS A 47 16.75 6.49 -9.95
CA HIS A 47 17.69 6.26 -11.05
C HIS A 47 18.81 7.31 -10.97
N ARG A 48 20.06 6.87 -11.07
CA ARG A 48 21.21 7.73 -11.40
C ARG A 48 21.42 7.68 -12.90
#